data_AF-A0A933FXW2-F1
#
_entry.id   AF-A0A933FXW2-F1
#
_cell.length_a   1.000
_cell.length_b   1.000
_cell.length_c   1.000
_cell.angle_alpha   90.00
_cell.angle_beta   90.00
_cell.angle_gamma   90.00
#
_symmetry.space_group_name_H-M   'P 1'
#
loop_
_entity.id
_entity.type
_entity.pdbx_description
1 polymer ?
#
loop_
_entity_poly.entity_id
_entity_poly.type
_entity_poly.pdbx_seq_one_letter_code
_entity_poly.pdbx_strand_id
1 'polypeptide(L)'
;MRKISGPLLIIIGILHTFYGLVGGWPVWVEIGRNGFFDTLGSAISRSTEIFWFTFAGPMYILFGQLCLWVEREFNRPVPLFIAIELSILSFISAVLDLITGFWLVLAVAINMIIVAKRVSKSALPSAQ
;
A
#
# COMPACT_ATOMS: atom_id res chain seq x y z
N MET A 1 -13.68 -17.89 -3.19
CA MET A 1 -13.19 -16.74 -2.41
C MET A 1 -13.03 -15.55 -3.35
N ARG A 2 -13.40 -14.33 -2.94
CA ARG A 2 -13.17 -13.12 -3.75
C ARG A 2 -11.70 -12.71 -3.60
N LYS A 3 -10.97 -12.61 -4.72
CA LYS A 3 -9.54 -12.25 -4.80
C LYS A 3 -9.42 -10.72 -4.88
N ILE A 4 -9.71 -10.06 -3.76
CA ILE A 4 -9.90 -8.61 -3.71
C ILE A 4 -8.75 -7.88 -3.02
N SER A 5 -7.93 -8.58 -2.24
CA SER A 5 -6.87 -7.92 -1.46
C SER A 5 -5.76 -7.40 -2.37
N GLY A 6 -5.31 -8.19 -3.35
CA GLY A 6 -4.34 -7.73 -4.35
C GLY A 6 -4.84 -6.54 -5.19
N PRO A 7 -6.03 -6.61 -5.82
CA PRO A 7 -6.57 -5.52 -6.62
C PRO A 7 -6.77 -4.21 -5.83
N LEU A 8 -7.20 -4.29 -4.57
CA LEU A 8 -7.33 -3.09 -3.72
C LEU A 8 -5.97 -2.42 -3.47
N LEU A 9 -4.92 -3.19 -3.18
CA LEU A 9 -3.57 -2.63 -3.04
C LEU A 9 -3.07 -1.99 -4.34
N ILE A 10 -3.34 -2.61 -5.49
CA ILE A 10 -2.98 -2.05 -6.80
C ILE A 10 -3.69 -0.71 -7.02
N ILE A 11 -5.01 -0.63 -6.75
CA ILE A 11 -5.77 0.61 -6.89
C ILE A 11 -5.21 1.70 -5.98
N ILE A 12 -4.95 1.37 -4.70
CA ILE A 12 -4.33 2.31 -3.75
C ILE A 12 -2.99 2.80 -4.28
N GLY A 13 -2.14 1.90 -4.78
CA GLY A 13 -0.83 2.24 -5.34
C GLY A 13 -0.90 3.13 -6.57
N ILE A 14 -1.86 2.89 -7.48
CA ILE A 14 -2.12 3.74 -8.64
C ILE A 14 -2.52 5.16 -8.18
N LEU A 15 -3.43 5.26 -7.21
CA LEU A 15 -3.86 6.56 -6.68
C LEU A 15 -2.72 7.32 -6.02
N HIS A 16 -1.88 6.65 -5.23
CA HIS A 16 -0.70 7.26 -4.60
C HIS A 16 0.31 7.75 -5.64
N THR A 17 0.61 6.91 -6.64
CA THR A 17 1.52 7.26 -7.74
C THR A 17 0.99 8.47 -8.51
N PHE A 18 -0.30 8.47 -8.84
CA PHE A 18 -0.93 9.57 -9.55
C PHE A 18 -0.89 10.86 -8.73
N TYR A 19 -1.18 10.80 -7.43
CA TYR A 19 -1.08 11.96 -6.55
C TYR A 19 0.34 12.50 -6.46
N GLY A 20 1.35 11.63 -6.25
CA GLY A 20 2.75 12.07 -6.19
C GLY A 20 3.24 12.71 -7.49
N LEU A 21 2.83 12.18 -8.65
CA LEU A 21 3.21 12.75 -9.94
C LEU A 21 2.48 14.07 -10.25
N VAL A 22 1.16 14.12 -10.06
CA VAL A 22 0.34 15.27 -10.45
C VAL A 22 0.31 16.34 -9.36
N GLY A 23 0.07 15.96 -8.11
CA GLY A 23 0.09 16.89 -6.96
C GLY A 23 1.49 17.46 -6.68
N GLY A 24 2.52 16.69 -7.04
CA GLY A 24 3.93 17.09 -6.96
C GLY A 24 4.46 17.86 -8.17
N TRP A 25 3.62 18.20 -9.16
CA TRP A 25 4.08 18.82 -10.41
C TRP A 25 5.04 20.01 -10.22
N PRO A 26 4.80 20.98 -9.30
CA PRO A 26 5.75 22.07 -9.07
C PRO A 26 7.13 21.59 -8.63
N VAL A 27 7.20 20.54 -7.81
CA VAL A 27 8.44 19.93 -7.33
C VAL A 27 9.20 19.29 -8.49
N TRP A 28 8.50 18.54 -9.37
CA TRP A 28 9.11 17.93 -10.55
C TRP A 28 9.66 18.96 -11.53
N VAL A 29 8.94 20.08 -11.73
CA VAL A 29 9.41 21.20 -12.56
C VAL A 29 10.64 21.85 -11.95
N GLU A 30 10.69 22.04 -10.64
CA GLU A 30 11.84 22.61 -9.95
C GLU A 30 13.09 21.74 -10.10
N ILE A 31 12.96 20.43 -9.87
CA ILE A 31 14.02 19.45 -10.14
C ILE A 31 14.46 19.53 -11.62
N GLY A 32 13.52 19.54 -12.56
CA GLY A 32 13.83 19.60 -13.99
C GLY A 32 14.57 20.87 -14.41
N ARG A 33 14.33 22.01 -13.73
CA ARG A 33 14.93 23.31 -14.07
C ARG A 33 16.26 23.57 -13.37
N ASN A 34 16.38 23.15 -12.12
CA ASN A 34 17.48 23.54 -11.25
C ASN A 34 18.46 22.39 -10.98
N GLY A 35 18.16 21.16 -11.42
CA GLY A 35 19.01 19.99 -11.31
C GLY A 35 18.39 18.86 -10.50
N PHE A 36 19.02 17.69 -10.54
CA PHE A 36 18.53 16.48 -9.86
C PHE A 36 19.06 16.31 -8.44
N PHE A 37 20.05 17.13 -8.03
CA PHE A 37 20.77 16.97 -6.77
C PHE A 37 20.68 18.24 -5.94
N ASP A 38 20.30 18.08 -4.67
CA ASP A 38 20.24 19.12 -3.64
C ASP A 38 19.50 20.41 -4.06
N THR A 39 18.45 20.23 -4.86
CA THR A 39 17.79 21.34 -5.57
C THR A 39 16.66 22.00 -4.77
N LEU A 40 16.06 21.28 -3.83
CA LEU A 40 14.78 21.65 -3.21
C LEU A 40 14.93 22.44 -1.90
N GLY A 41 16.16 22.76 -1.47
CA GLY A 41 16.48 23.70 -0.39
C GLY A 41 15.45 23.77 0.75
N SER A 42 14.68 24.86 0.81
CA SER A 42 13.69 25.12 1.88
C SER A 42 12.32 24.43 1.69
N ALA A 43 12.08 23.75 0.57
CA ALA A 43 10.82 23.07 0.25
C ALA A 43 10.77 21.61 0.78
N ILE A 44 11.65 21.25 1.73
CA ILE A 44 11.85 19.89 2.24
C ILE A 44 10.56 19.19 2.65
N SER A 45 9.63 19.88 3.31
CA SER A 45 8.38 19.25 3.77
C SER A 45 7.54 18.75 2.59
N ARG A 46 7.30 19.61 1.60
CA ARG A 46 6.53 19.28 0.40
C ARG A 46 7.25 18.27 -0.49
N SER A 47 8.57 18.40 -0.67
CA SER A 47 9.33 17.45 -1.46
C SER A 47 9.36 16.05 -0.83
N THR A 48 9.41 15.98 0.50
CA THR A 48 9.38 14.72 1.26
C THR A 48 8.03 14.03 1.12
N GLU A 49 6.93 14.76 1.23
CA GLU A 49 5.58 14.23 1.02
C GLU A 49 5.43 13.65 -0.39
N ILE A 50 5.80 14.42 -1.42
CA ILE A 50 5.73 13.99 -2.82
C ILE A 50 6.61 12.77 -3.08
N PHE A 51 7.81 12.72 -2.49
CA PHE A 51 8.67 11.54 -2.55
C PHE A 51 7.95 10.30 -2.00
N TRP A 52 7.34 10.39 -0.82
CA TRP A 52 6.66 9.24 -0.21
C TRP A 52 5.49 8.74 -1.05
N PHE A 53 4.67 9.63 -1.62
CA PHE A 53 3.59 9.22 -2.54
C PHE A 53 4.13 8.55 -3.81
N THR A 54 5.15 9.13 -4.43
CA THR A 54 5.73 8.62 -5.67
C THR A 54 6.52 7.33 -5.47
N PHE A 55 7.12 7.11 -4.30
CA PHE A 55 7.83 5.88 -3.98
C PHE A 55 6.91 4.77 -3.47
N ALA A 56 6.01 5.08 -2.53
CA ALA A 56 5.10 4.10 -1.95
C ALA A 56 4.09 3.56 -2.98
N GLY A 57 3.62 4.40 -3.90
CA GLY A 57 2.66 4.01 -4.94
C GLY A 57 3.09 2.78 -5.75
N PRO A 58 4.25 2.80 -6.45
CA PRO A 58 4.79 1.65 -7.15
C PRO A 58 5.04 0.44 -6.24
N MET A 59 5.49 0.64 -5.00
CA MET A 59 5.67 -0.45 -4.03
C MET A 59 4.35 -1.15 -3.71
N TYR A 60 3.26 -0.40 -3.54
CA TYR A 60 1.92 -0.97 -3.37
C TYR A 60 1.40 -1.68 -4.60
N ILE A 61 1.71 -1.19 -5.80
CA ILE A 61 1.37 -1.88 -7.05
C ILE A 61 2.10 -3.23 -7.11
N LEU A 62 3.41 -3.24 -6.89
CA LEU A 62 4.23 -4.46 -6.88
C LEU A 62 3.72 -5.46 -5.84
N PHE A 63 3.47 -4.99 -4.62
CA PHE A 63 2.98 -5.85 -3.54
C PHE A 63 1.55 -6.35 -3.80
N GLY A 64 0.68 -5.50 -4.33
CA GLY A 64 -0.67 -5.88 -4.73
C GLY A 64 -0.69 -6.90 -5.87
N GLN A 65 0.24 -6.80 -6.83
CA GLN A 65 0.46 -7.81 -7.87
C GLN A 65 0.91 -9.14 -7.27
N LEU A 66 1.85 -9.13 -6.31
CA LEU A 66 2.28 -10.32 -5.60
C LEU A 66 1.12 -10.97 -4.84
N CYS A 67 0.34 -10.19 -4.08
CA CYS A 67 -0.85 -10.69 -3.38
C CYS A 67 -1.87 -11.28 -4.36
N LEU A 68 -2.15 -10.60 -5.47
CA LEU A 68 -3.07 -11.08 -6.49
C LEU A 68 -2.58 -12.38 -7.13
N TRP A 69 -1.28 -12.49 -7.40
CA TRP A 69 -0.67 -13.72 -7.90
C TRP A 69 -0.84 -14.87 -6.90
N VAL A 70 -0.52 -14.65 -5.61
CA VAL A 70 -0.73 -15.66 -4.54
C VAL A 70 -2.20 -16.10 -4.46
N GLU A 71 -3.13 -15.15 -4.45
CA GLU A 71 -4.57 -15.44 -4.42
C GLU A 71 -5.04 -16.22 -5.65
N ARG A 72 -4.40 -16.00 -6.81
CA ARG A 72 -4.71 -16.68 -8.06
C ARG A 72 -4.14 -18.09 -8.12
N GLU A 73 -2.85 -18.21 -7.89
CA GLU A 73 -2.07 -19.44 -8.04
C GLU A 73 -2.50 -20.51 -7.02
N PHE A 74 -2.59 -20.14 -5.74
CA PHE A 74 -2.87 -21.09 -4.68
C PHE A 74 -4.35 -21.23 -4.36
N ASN A 75 -5.21 -20.39 -4.98
CA ASN A 75 -6.64 -20.29 -4.67
C ASN A 75 -6.92 -20.17 -3.15
N ARG A 76 -6.03 -19.48 -2.45
CA ARG A 76 -6.00 -19.30 -0.99
C ARG A 76 -5.91 -17.81 -0.68
N PRO A 77 -6.28 -17.37 0.53
CA PRO A 77 -6.09 -15.97 0.88
C PRO A 77 -4.59 -15.69 1.03
N VAL A 78 -4.23 -14.41 1.01
CA VAL A 78 -2.89 -13.97 1.41
C VAL A 78 -2.57 -14.54 2.81
N PRO A 79 -1.33 -15.03 3.05
CA PRO A 79 -0.95 -15.58 4.35
C PRO A 79 -1.22 -14.62 5.51
N LEU A 80 -1.64 -15.18 6.65
CA LEU A 80 -2.02 -14.37 7.82
C LEU A 80 -0.87 -13.52 8.36
N PHE A 81 0.37 -14.01 8.33
CA PHE A 81 1.53 -13.26 8.82
C PHE A 81 1.75 -11.97 8.00
N ILE A 82 1.63 -12.04 6.67
CA ILE A 82 1.68 -10.89 5.78
C ILE A 82 0.59 -9.87 6.13
N ALA A 83 -0.63 -10.34 6.37
CA ALA A 83 -1.74 -9.47 6.72
C ALA A 83 -1.53 -8.76 8.07
N ILE A 84 -0.90 -9.44 9.04
CA ILE A 84 -0.55 -8.88 10.34
C ILE A 84 0.58 -7.85 10.21
N GLU A 85 1.66 -8.18 9.53
CA GLU A 85 2.79 -7.28 9.31
C GLU A 85 2.35 -6.00 8.60
N LEU A 86 1.54 -6.14 7.54
CA LEU A 86 0.96 -5.00 6.83
C LEU A 86 0.04 -4.18 7.72
N SER A 87 -0.75 -4.82 8.60
CA SER A 87 -1.60 -4.13 9.55
C SER A 87 -0.79 -3.33 10.58
N ILE A 88 0.30 -3.87 11.10
CA ILE A 88 1.17 -3.18 12.06
C ILE A 88 1.84 -1.99 11.38
N LEU A 89 2.41 -2.19 10.19
CA LEU A 89 3.05 -1.13 9.43
C LEU A 89 2.06 0.00 9.10
N SER A 90 0.88 -0.35 8.60
CA SER A 90 -0.16 0.62 8.26
C SER A 90 -0.69 1.35 9.48
N PHE A 91 -0.77 0.68 10.64
CA PHE A 91 -1.17 1.32 11.90
C PHE A 91 -0.13 2.34 12.37
N ILE A 92 1.16 1.98 12.34
CA ILE A 92 2.25 2.90 12.69
C ILE A 92 2.20 4.12 11.76
N SER A 93 2.09 3.91 10.45
CA SER A 93 1.97 5.01 9.50
C SER A 93 0.73 5.86 9.74
N ALA A 94 -0.44 5.26 10.02
CA ALA A 94 -1.67 6.00 10.30
C ALA A 94 -1.60 6.83 11.60
N VAL A 95 -0.74 6.48 12.55
CA VAL A 95 -0.52 7.27 13.78
C VAL A 95 0.49 8.39 13.54
N LEU A 96 1.56 8.13 12.78
CA LEU A 96 2.63 9.09 12.55
C LEU A 96 2.33 10.09 11.42
N ASP A 97 1.55 9.67 10.44
CA ASP A 97 1.28 10.44 9.22
C ASP A 97 -0.12 10.13 8.67
N LEU A 98 -1.08 10.95 9.09
CA LEU A 98 -2.47 10.88 8.62
C LEU A 98 -2.66 11.45 7.21
N ILE A 99 -1.70 12.24 6.72
CA ILE A 99 -1.84 13.03 5.48
C ILE A 99 -1.58 12.13 4.27
N THR A 100 -0.62 11.22 4.35
CA THR A 100 -0.20 10.41 3.20
C THR A 100 -1.17 9.30 2.79
N GLY A 101 -2.32 9.14 3.47
CA GLY A 101 -3.34 8.18 3.04
C GLY A 101 -3.05 6.71 3.38
N PHE A 102 -1.96 6.43 4.11
CA PHE A 102 -1.53 5.08 4.51
C PHE A 102 -2.61 4.31 5.32
N TRP A 103 -3.52 5.02 5.96
CA TRP A 103 -4.68 4.43 6.66
C TRP A 103 -5.60 3.62 5.73
N LEU A 104 -5.61 3.86 4.42
CA LEU A 104 -6.35 3.02 3.46
C LEU A 104 -5.80 1.59 3.41
N VAL A 105 -4.49 1.43 3.55
CA VAL A 105 -3.82 0.12 3.55
C VAL A 105 -4.21 -0.67 4.80
N LEU A 106 -4.43 0.01 5.94
CA LEU A 106 -4.91 -0.62 7.17
C LEU A 106 -6.27 -1.31 6.96
N ALA A 107 -7.21 -0.66 6.26
CA ALA A 107 -8.51 -1.26 5.95
C ALA A 107 -8.35 -2.54 5.09
N VAL A 108 -7.41 -2.53 4.12
CA VAL A 108 -7.11 -3.70 3.30
C VAL A 108 -6.46 -4.82 4.13
N ALA A 109 -5.53 -4.49 5.03
CA ALA A 109 -4.87 -5.45 5.90
C ALA A 109 -5.86 -6.12 6.87
N ILE A 110 -6.77 -5.35 7.47
CA ILE A 110 -7.85 -5.90 8.32
C ILE A 110 -8.73 -6.87 7.52
N ASN A 111 -9.11 -6.51 6.30
CA ASN A 111 -9.87 -7.41 5.43
C ASN A 111 -9.10 -8.71 5.13
N MET A 112 -7.81 -8.63 4.82
CA MET A 112 -6.96 -9.82 4.63
C MET A 112 -6.97 -10.73 5.87
N ILE A 113 -6.85 -10.18 7.09
CA ILE A 113 -6.92 -10.95 8.34
C ILE A 113 -8.27 -11.67 8.49
N ILE A 114 -9.39 -10.96 8.24
CA ILE A 114 -10.74 -11.53 8.34
C ILE A 114 -10.90 -12.69 7.37
N VAL A 115 -10.47 -12.53 6.12
CA VAL A 115 -10.57 -13.58 5.10
C VAL A 115 -9.69 -14.78 5.47
N ALA A 116 -8.44 -14.56 5.87
CA ALA A 116 -7.52 -15.63 6.26
C ALA A 116 -8.08 -16.49 7.42
N LYS A 117 -8.62 -15.84 8.46
CA LYS A 117 -9.22 -16.54 9.61
C LYS A 117 -10.49 -17.32 9.24
N ARG A 118 -11.34 -16.79 8.36
CA ARG A 118 -12.56 -17.50 7.89
C ARG A 118 -12.21 -18.79 7.16
N VAL A 119 -11.20 -18.75 6.29
CA VAL A 119 -10.74 -19.93 5.55
C VAL A 119 -10.14 -20.97 6.47
N SER A 120 -9.29 -20.55 7.42
CA SER A 120 -8.72 -21.47 8.42
C SER A 120 -9.79 -22.16 9.26
N LYS A 121 -10.85 -21.44 9.67
CA LYS A 121 -11.96 -22.02 10.45
C LYS A 121 -12.77 -23.03 9.63
N SER A 122 -13.02 -22.77 8.35
CA SER A 122 -13.74 -23.70 7.47
C SER A 122 -12.95 -24.97 7.12
N ALA A 123 -11.63 -24.96 7.30
CA ALA A 123 -10.76 -26.09 7.03
C ALA A 123 -10.65 -27.07 8.22
N LEU A 124 -11.16 -26.71 9.41
CA LEU A 124 -11.22 -27.62 10.55
C LEU A 124 -12.36 -28.62 10.34
N PRO A 125 -12.14 -29.94 10.56
CA PRO A 125 -13.22 -30.91 10.58
C PRO A 125 -14.28 -30.46 11.59
N SER A 126 -15.55 -30.47 11.20
CA SER A 126 -16.65 -30.31 12.15
C SER A 126 -16.49 -31.38 13.22
N ALA A 127 -16.14 -30.97 14.44
CA ALA A 127 -16.11 -31.88 15.59
C ALA A 127 -17.49 -32.55 15.69
N GLN A 128 -17.52 -33.85 15.40
CA GLN A 128 -18.66 -34.74 15.64
C GLN A 128 -18.56 -35.29 17.05
#